data_AF-A0A2R7KIH7-F1
#
_entry.id   AF-A0A2R7KIH7-F1
#
_cell.length_a   1.000
_cell.length_b   1.000
_cell.length_c   1.000
_cell.angle_alpha   90.00
_cell.angle_beta   90.00
_cell.angle_gamma   90.00
#
_symmetry.space_group_name_H-M   'P 1'
#
loop_
_entity.id
_entity.type
_entity.pdbx_description
1 polymer ?
#
loop_
_entity_poly.entity_id
_entity_poly.type
_entity_poly.pdbx_seq_one_letter_code
_entity_poly.pdbx_strand_id
1 'polypeptide(L)'
;MNNFVQIEIHNKNRWIYFTKYRWIAHVLFWLWVLLENLRNAGASDTFIATFNEFFIRNFLIAIFFYLYCLFLIPYLFKKNKVLLFWSALLACLAIFPALNMLYDELFPEKRMSETARAASFAKEYFQQFINYFLNFLLFSMMLFFMEKSEEQDTQIELEKEKEEIEQVKLDLLKTNISPDFLMRSLKQLKNAAITLQENTPQSILTFSDLMRYRLYRGRQFFSPLTEELIALHAFIDFIHLEQSNHLHIDLLVNGLTEQKSIASLALINILEVFCKVPPLVPAVLKIEMHTESQSLLIHLDYSLHATDSIISDLHKYGENYSHLYGDGVKIDFENCKDAHCLINLSVPWILK
;
A
#
# COMPACT_ATOMS: atom_id res chain seq x y z
N MET A 1 4.63 1.87 15.75
CA MET A 1 4.18 2.17 14.37
C MET A 1 3.30 3.42 14.25
N ASN A 2 2.29 3.65 15.12
CA ASN A 2 1.40 4.83 14.98
C ASN A 2 2.08 6.20 15.00
N ASN A 3 3.15 6.39 15.77
CA ASN A 3 3.77 7.71 15.91
C ASN A 3 4.58 8.13 14.66
N PHE A 4 5.29 7.17 14.04
CA PHE A 4 6.08 7.43 12.84
C PHE A 4 5.20 7.79 11.63
N VAL A 5 4.16 7.00 11.38
CA VAL A 5 3.20 7.25 10.29
C VAL A 5 2.49 8.60 10.46
N GLN A 6 2.11 8.95 11.70
CA GLN A 6 1.49 10.25 11.99
C GLN A 6 2.47 11.42 11.78
N ILE A 7 3.76 11.25 12.12
CA ILE A 7 4.79 12.26 11.87
C ILE A 7 5.04 12.43 10.36
N GLU A 8 5.09 11.32 9.60
CA GLU A 8 5.28 11.32 8.15
C GLU A 8 4.13 12.05 7.44
N ILE A 9 2.88 11.70 7.78
CA ILE A 9 1.66 12.35 7.27
C ILE A 9 1.66 13.84 7.63
N HIS A 10 2.09 14.18 8.85
CA HIS A 10 2.16 15.57 9.28
C HIS A 10 3.20 16.39 8.52
N ASN A 11 4.39 15.83 8.29
CA ASN A 11 5.44 16.47 7.49
C ASN A 11 5.00 16.66 6.03
N LYS A 12 4.32 15.66 5.45
CA LYS A 12 3.72 15.73 4.11
C LYS A 12 2.68 16.87 4.05
N ASN A 13 1.77 16.94 5.02
CA ASN A 13 0.70 17.94 5.09
C ASN A 13 1.15 19.38 5.32
N ARG A 14 2.36 19.62 5.87
CA ARG A 14 2.86 20.99 6.13
C ARG A 14 3.29 21.70 4.87
N TRP A 15 4.01 20.99 4.00
CA TRP A 15 4.58 21.55 2.77
C TRP A 15 3.66 21.40 1.56
N ILE A 16 2.49 20.84 1.80
CA ILE A 16 1.52 20.44 0.80
C ILE A 16 1.09 21.57 -0.13
N TYR A 17 1.08 22.80 0.40
CA TYR A 17 0.71 24.01 -0.35
C TYR A 17 1.84 24.51 -1.25
N PHE A 18 3.09 24.06 -1.05
CA PHE A 18 4.27 24.49 -1.80
C PHE A 18 4.87 23.39 -2.69
N THR A 19 4.48 22.13 -2.51
CA THR A 19 5.00 20.99 -3.27
C THR A 19 4.36 20.84 -4.66
N LYS A 20 5.04 20.15 -5.58
CA LYS A 20 4.61 19.96 -6.99
C LYS A 20 4.41 21.31 -7.70
N TYR A 21 3.33 21.50 -8.45
CA TYR A 21 2.99 22.72 -9.19
C TYR A 21 2.22 23.76 -8.35
N ARG A 22 2.04 23.51 -7.05
CA ARG A 22 1.18 24.32 -6.18
C ARG A 22 1.76 25.67 -5.80
N TRP A 23 3.09 25.79 -5.74
CA TRP A 23 3.77 27.07 -5.60
C TRP A 23 3.40 28.06 -6.72
N ILE A 24 3.02 27.57 -7.90
CA ILE A 24 2.57 28.41 -9.02
C ILE A 24 1.31 29.18 -8.65
N ALA A 25 0.36 28.57 -7.93
CA ALA A 25 -0.86 29.26 -7.49
C ALA A 25 -0.54 30.43 -6.54
N HIS A 26 0.43 30.25 -5.64
CA HIS A 26 0.91 31.33 -4.77
C HIS A 26 1.60 32.45 -5.56
N VAL A 27 2.44 32.10 -6.54
CA VAL A 27 3.11 33.08 -7.40
C VAL A 27 2.09 33.85 -8.23
N LEU A 28 1.12 33.17 -8.84
CA LEU A 28 0.05 33.79 -9.63
C LEU A 28 -0.81 34.73 -8.78
N PHE A 29 -1.13 34.33 -7.55
CA PHE A 29 -1.85 35.19 -6.61
C PHE A 29 -1.06 36.49 -6.35
N TRP A 30 0.20 36.40 -5.93
CA TRP A 30 0.98 37.60 -5.62
C TRP A 30 1.27 38.46 -6.84
N LEU A 31 1.42 37.83 -8.01
CA LEU A 31 1.54 38.52 -9.28
C LEU A 31 0.27 39.29 -9.61
N TRP A 32 -0.92 38.72 -9.37
CA TRP A 32 -2.18 39.44 -9.53
C TRP A 32 -2.24 40.65 -8.58
N VAL A 33 -1.95 40.49 -7.29
CA VAL A 33 -1.93 41.61 -6.34
C VAL A 33 -0.93 42.70 -6.76
N LEU A 34 0.23 42.31 -7.29
CA LEU A 34 1.22 43.24 -7.84
C LEU A 34 0.69 44.00 -9.05
N LEU A 35 0.04 43.31 -10.00
CA LEU A 35 -0.57 43.94 -11.18
C LEU A 35 -1.68 44.92 -10.80
N GLU A 36 -2.49 44.58 -9.78
CA GLU A 36 -3.52 45.49 -9.28
C GLU A 36 -2.93 46.73 -8.63
N ASN A 37 -1.83 46.57 -7.87
CA ASN A 37 -1.09 47.69 -7.30
C ASN A 37 -0.52 48.60 -8.40
N LEU A 38 0.12 48.03 -9.42
CA LEU A 38 0.67 48.77 -10.56
C LEU A 38 -0.41 49.50 -11.37
N ARG A 39 -1.60 48.91 -11.54
CA ARG A 39 -2.73 49.55 -12.22
C ARG A 39 -3.21 50.81 -11.48
N ASN A 40 -3.12 50.81 -10.15
CA ASN A 40 -3.59 51.88 -9.29
C ASN A 40 -2.49 52.92 -9.00
N ALA A 41 -1.27 52.73 -9.49
CA ALA A 41 -0.16 53.67 -9.32
C ALA A 41 -0.36 54.93 -10.17
N GLY A 42 0.04 56.09 -9.64
CA GLY A 42 -0.11 57.36 -10.34
C GLY A 42 0.85 57.47 -11.52
N ALA A 43 0.45 58.21 -12.57
CA ALA A 43 1.29 58.41 -13.77
C ALA A 43 2.64 59.11 -13.50
N SER A 44 2.81 59.70 -12.31
CA SER A 44 4.02 60.38 -11.84
C SER A 44 4.94 59.52 -10.96
N ASP A 45 4.54 58.30 -10.61
CA ASP A 45 5.29 57.46 -9.67
C ASP A 45 6.42 56.71 -10.39
N THR A 46 7.60 56.68 -9.77
CA THR A 46 8.69 55.83 -10.28
C THR A 46 8.40 54.36 -9.98
N PHE A 47 8.76 53.45 -10.89
CA PHE A 47 8.59 52.01 -10.71
C PHE A 47 9.12 51.50 -9.35
N ILE A 48 10.28 52.01 -8.92
CA ILE A 48 10.91 51.63 -7.64
C ILE A 48 10.05 52.05 -6.44
N ALA A 49 9.44 53.24 -6.48
CA ALA A 49 8.57 53.70 -5.41
C ALA A 49 7.31 52.83 -5.31
N THR A 50 6.64 52.55 -6.43
CA THR A 50 5.46 51.67 -6.48
C THR A 50 5.79 50.26 -6.00
N PHE A 51 6.93 49.72 -6.43
CA PHE A 51 7.38 48.39 -6.02
C PHE A 51 7.67 48.31 -4.52
N ASN A 52 8.36 49.31 -3.95
CA ASN A 52 8.59 49.39 -2.51
C ASN A 52 7.29 49.52 -1.72
N GLU A 53 6.34 50.33 -2.20
CA GLU A 53 5.03 50.49 -1.58
C GLU A 53 4.25 49.16 -1.58
N PHE A 54 4.31 48.40 -2.67
CA PHE A 54 3.70 47.08 -2.76
C PHE A 54 4.16 46.15 -1.63
N PHE A 55 5.48 46.00 -1.42
CA PHE A 55 5.98 45.11 -0.36
C PHE A 55 5.55 45.57 1.02
N ILE A 56 5.67 46.87 1.29
CA ILE A 56 5.33 47.44 2.58
C ILE A 56 3.85 47.22 2.91
N ARG A 57 2.96 47.55 1.97
CA ARG A 57 1.50 47.46 2.17
C ARG A 57 0.99 46.02 2.28
N ASN A 58 1.67 45.09 1.62
CA ASN A 58 1.26 43.68 1.62
C ASN A 58 2.02 42.81 2.63
N PHE A 59 3.02 43.35 3.33
CA PHE A 59 3.85 42.58 4.26
C PHE A 59 3.03 41.93 5.38
N LEU A 60 2.13 42.68 6.01
CA LEU A 60 1.27 42.17 7.09
C LEU A 60 0.24 41.15 6.57
N ILE A 61 -0.29 41.37 5.36
CA ILE A 61 -1.19 40.41 4.68
C ILE A 61 -0.46 39.11 4.39
N ALA A 62 0.80 39.19 3.91
CA ALA A 62 1.62 38.01 3.65
C ALA A 62 1.90 37.22 4.94
N ILE A 63 2.24 37.91 6.04
CA ILE A 63 2.43 37.25 7.34
C ILE A 63 1.15 36.54 7.77
N PHE A 64 0.00 37.21 7.72
CA PHE A 64 -1.28 36.61 8.07
C PHE A 64 -1.56 35.37 7.22
N PHE A 65 -1.35 35.45 5.90
CA PHE A 65 -1.57 34.36 4.97
C PHE A 65 -0.68 33.13 5.28
N TYR A 66 0.62 33.34 5.44
CA TYR A 66 1.54 32.22 5.72
C TYR A 66 1.34 31.66 7.13
N LEU A 67 0.98 32.49 8.11
CA LEU A 67 0.54 32.03 9.43
C LEU A 67 -0.72 31.16 9.32
N TYR A 68 -1.68 31.56 8.48
CA TYR A 68 -2.90 30.82 8.24
C TYR A 68 -2.63 29.44 7.62
N CYS A 69 -1.86 29.38 6.52
CA CYS A 69 -1.66 28.13 5.78
C CYS A 69 -0.61 27.19 6.39
N LEU A 70 0.48 27.71 6.99
CA LEU A 70 1.56 26.88 7.56
C LEU A 70 1.32 26.51 9.02
N PHE A 71 0.55 27.31 9.78
CA PHE A 71 0.36 27.10 11.21
C PHE A 71 -1.09 26.78 11.59
N LEU A 72 -2.04 27.69 11.35
CA LEU A 72 -3.44 27.51 11.77
C LEU A 72 -4.04 26.22 11.19
N ILE A 73 -3.92 25.99 9.88
CA ILE A 73 -4.50 24.80 9.25
C ILE A 73 -3.80 23.51 9.73
N PRO A 74 -2.47 23.32 9.62
CA PRO A 74 -1.86 22.02 9.89
C PRO A 74 -1.79 21.66 11.39
N TYR A 75 -1.71 22.65 12.28
CA TYR A 75 -1.53 22.41 13.72
C TYR A 75 -2.80 22.56 14.55
N LEU A 76 -3.78 23.34 14.10
CA LEU A 76 -5.03 23.54 14.83
C LEU A 76 -6.18 22.81 14.16
N PHE A 77 -6.42 23.07 12.87
CA PHE A 77 -7.55 22.48 12.15
C PHE A 77 -7.35 20.97 11.92
N LYS A 78 -6.25 20.56 11.28
CA LYS A 78 -5.97 19.14 10.99
C LYS A 78 -5.73 18.28 12.25
N LYS A 79 -5.43 18.90 13.40
CA LYS A 79 -5.29 18.21 14.71
C LYS A 79 -6.59 18.18 15.52
N ASN A 80 -7.73 18.48 14.90
CA ASN A 80 -9.05 18.49 15.53
C ASN A 80 -9.19 19.48 16.70
N LYS A 81 -8.32 20.50 16.77
CA LYS A 81 -8.41 21.60 17.76
C LYS A 81 -9.25 22.74 17.19
N VAL A 82 -10.47 22.43 16.76
CA VAL A 82 -11.33 23.31 15.96
C VAL A 82 -11.69 24.60 16.70
N LEU A 83 -11.98 24.54 18.00
CA LEU A 83 -12.26 25.74 18.80
C LEU A 83 -11.07 26.71 18.86
N LEU A 84 -9.86 26.17 19.04
CA LEU A 84 -8.63 26.97 19.10
C LEU A 84 -8.26 27.53 17.73
N PHE A 85 -8.59 26.81 16.66
CA PHE A 85 -8.46 27.31 15.28
C PHE A 85 -9.33 28.53 15.04
N TRP A 86 -10.64 28.44 15.31
CA TRP A 86 -11.57 29.55 15.04
C TRP A 86 -11.29 30.77 15.91
N SER A 87 -10.91 30.58 17.19
CA SER A 87 -10.54 31.70 18.06
C SER A 87 -9.25 32.39 17.59
N ALA A 88 -8.23 31.61 17.20
CA ALA A 88 -6.98 32.15 16.67
C ALA A 88 -7.19 32.88 15.34
N LEU A 89 -8.03 32.34 14.45
CA LEU A 89 -8.36 32.97 13.18
C LEU A 89 -9.09 34.30 13.38
N LEU A 90 -10.09 34.32 14.26
CA LEU A 90 -10.85 35.53 14.57
C LEU A 90 -9.96 36.60 15.23
N ALA A 91 -9.06 36.19 16.13
CA ALA A 91 -8.06 37.08 16.71
C ALA A 91 -7.13 37.67 15.63
N CYS A 92 -6.63 36.85 14.69
CA CYS A 92 -5.80 37.34 13.60
C CYS A 92 -6.57 38.33 12.69
N LEU A 93 -7.82 38.02 12.33
CA LEU A 93 -8.66 38.90 11.51
C LEU A 93 -9.01 40.22 12.22
N ALA A 94 -8.90 40.31 13.55
CA ALA A 94 -9.05 41.57 14.28
C ALA A 94 -7.72 42.32 14.43
N ILE A 95 -6.64 41.61 14.76
CA ILE A 95 -5.34 42.20 15.09
C ILE A 95 -4.60 42.73 13.86
N PHE A 96 -4.53 41.95 12.77
CA PHE A 96 -3.76 42.36 11.59
C PHE A 96 -4.29 43.63 10.90
N PRO A 97 -5.62 43.82 10.73
CA PRO A 97 -6.17 45.09 10.25
C PRO A 97 -5.85 46.27 11.18
N ALA A 98 -5.91 46.07 12.50
CA ALA A 98 -5.57 47.10 13.48
C ALA A 98 -4.09 47.50 13.40
N LEU A 99 -3.19 46.51 13.27
CA LEU A 99 -1.75 46.75 13.08
C LEU A 99 -1.48 47.50 11.78
N ASN A 100 -2.18 47.16 10.70
CA ASN A 100 -2.04 47.83 9.42
C ASN A 100 -2.51 49.30 9.51
N MET A 101 -3.61 49.54 10.20
CA MET A 101 -4.11 50.89 10.46
C MET A 101 -3.13 51.72 11.31
N LEU A 102 -2.58 51.15 12.38
CA LEU A 102 -1.56 51.82 13.20
C LEU A 102 -0.30 52.15 12.40
N TYR A 103 0.10 51.27 11.49
CA TYR A 103 1.20 51.52 10.57
C TYR A 103 0.91 52.74 9.68
N ASP A 104 -0.28 52.82 9.08
CA ASP A 104 -0.69 53.95 8.25
C ASP A 104 -0.78 55.27 9.03
N GLU A 105 -1.11 55.23 10.33
CA GLU A 105 -1.16 56.40 11.21
C GLU A 105 0.23 56.90 11.64
N LEU A 106 1.18 56.00 11.91
CA LEU A 106 2.54 56.33 12.33
C LEU A 106 3.42 56.88 11.18
N PHE A 107 3.06 56.61 9.92
CA PHE A 107 3.80 57.06 8.74
C PHE A 107 2.93 57.90 7.78
N PRO A 108 2.48 59.10 8.21
CA PRO A 108 1.48 59.89 7.50
C PRO A 108 1.96 60.55 6.20
N GLU A 109 3.26 60.67 5.95
CA GLU A 109 3.81 61.21 4.68
C GLU A 109 3.39 60.39 3.44
N LYS A 110 2.93 59.16 3.65
CA LYS A 110 2.38 58.29 2.58
C LYS A 110 0.86 58.36 2.45
N ARG A 111 0.18 59.12 3.32
CA ARG A 111 -1.28 59.28 3.32
C ARG A 111 -1.65 60.36 2.30
N MET A 112 -1.61 60.00 1.02
CA MET A 112 -1.92 60.91 -0.08
C MET A 112 -3.44 61.12 -0.21
N SER A 113 -4.08 61.76 0.77
CA SER A 113 -5.33 62.50 0.58
C SER A 113 -5.76 63.23 1.86
N GLU A 114 -6.06 64.52 1.74
CA GLU A 114 -6.72 65.32 2.79
C GLU A 114 -8.09 64.78 3.20
N THR A 115 -8.73 63.93 2.38
CA THR A 115 -10.03 63.28 2.71
C THR A 115 -9.93 62.15 3.74
N ALA A 116 -8.73 61.59 3.97
CA ALA A 116 -8.55 60.51 4.95
C ALA A 116 -8.54 61.03 6.39
N ARG A 117 -8.18 62.30 6.62
CA ARG A 117 -8.10 62.88 7.97
C ARG A 117 -9.47 63.12 8.63
N ALA A 118 -10.56 62.98 7.86
CA ALA A 118 -11.94 63.18 8.32
C ALA A 118 -12.74 61.88 8.50
N ALA A 119 -12.16 60.71 8.18
CA ALA A 119 -12.83 59.44 8.41
C ALA A 119 -12.76 59.06 9.91
N SER A 120 -13.85 58.56 10.47
CA SER A 120 -13.83 58.04 11.83
C SER A 120 -12.97 56.77 11.89
N PHE A 121 -12.27 56.56 13.01
CA PHE A 121 -11.44 55.37 13.27
C PHE A 121 -12.15 54.06 12.88
N ALA A 122 -13.44 53.95 13.23
CA ALA A 122 -14.26 52.79 12.92
C ALA A 122 -14.42 52.53 11.42
N LYS A 123 -14.51 53.57 10.59
CA LYS A 123 -14.67 53.43 9.14
C LYS A 123 -13.37 52.92 8.49
N GLU A 124 -12.23 53.43 8.92
CA GLU A 124 -10.92 53.01 8.38
C GLU A 124 -10.59 51.58 8.80
N TYR A 125 -10.79 51.25 10.07
CA TYR A 125 -10.64 49.88 10.55
C TYR A 125 -11.56 48.91 9.80
N PHE A 126 -12.82 49.28 9.57
CA PHE A 126 -13.77 48.44 8.86
C PHE A 126 -13.38 48.22 7.39
N GLN A 127 -12.83 49.23 6.72
CA GLN A 127 -12.28 49.08 5.36
C GLN A 127 -11.09 48.13 5.33
N GLN A 128 -10.16 48.27 6.27
CA GLN A 128 -9.02 47.36 6.39
C GLN A 128 -9.49 45.93 6.72
N PHE A 129 -10.46 45.78 7.62
CA PHE A 129 -11.05 44.49 7.96
C PHE A 129 -11.67 43.82 6.72
N ILE A 130 -12.48 44.54 5.92
CA ILE A 130 -13.05 44.01 4.68
C ILE A 130 -11.94 43.54 3.73
N ASN A 131 -10.87 44.32 3.57
CA ASN A 131 -9.76 43.96 2.70
C ASN A 131 -9.08 42.65 3.14
N TYR A 132 -8.77 42.51 4.43
CA TYR A 132 -8.21 41.27 4.99
C TYR A 132 -9.18 40.09 4.88
N PHE A 133 -10.47 40.33 5.09
CA PHE A 133 -11.49 39.30 5.01
C PHE A 133 -11.68 38.78 3.58
N LEU A 134 -11.71 39.66 2.57
CA LEU A 134 -11.79 39.26 1.17
C LEU A 134 -10.55 38.49 0.72
N ASN A 135 -9.35 38.96 1.09
CA ASN A 135 -8.11 38.22 0.83
C ASN A 135 -8.14 36.84 1.49
N PHE A 136 -8.56 36.76 2.76
CA PHE A 136 -8.74 35.51 3.49
C PHE A 136 -9.67 34.53 2.75
N LEU A 137 -10.82 35.01 2.26
CA LEU A 137 -11.78 34.18 1.52
C LEU A 137 -11.17 33.65 0.22
N LEU A 138 -10.52 34.51 -0.57
CA LEU A 138 -9.89 34.14 -1.83
C LEU A 138 -8.80 33.08 -1.61
N PHE A 139 -7.95 33.29 -0.60
CA PHE A 139 -6.93 32.33 -0.20
C PHE A 139 -7.52 31.01 0.30
N SER A 140 -8.56 31.07 1.13
CA SER A 140 -9.21 29.88 1.65
C SER A 140 -9.86 29.06 0.54
N MET A 141 -10.45 29.73 -0.46
CA MET A 141 -10.99 29.09 -1.66
C MET A 141 -9.88 28.39 -2.46
N MET A 142 -8.75 29.08 -2.69
CA MET A 142 -7.59 28.48 -3.35
C MET A 142 -7.08 27.23 -2.61
N LEU A 143 -6.86 27.33 -1.30
CA LEU A 143 -6.39 26.22 -0.46
C LEU A 143 -7.38 25.05 -0.45
N PHE A 144 -8.69 25.33 -0.44
CA PHE A 144 -9.72 24.31 -0.53
C PHE A 144 -9.63 23.50 -1.83
N PHE A 145 -9.46 24.16 -2.98
CA PHE A 145 -9.28 23.45 -4.25
C PHE A 145 -7.99 22.64 -4.30
N MET A 146 -6.90 23.15 -3.71
CA MET A 146 -5.62 22.42 -3.64
C MET A 146 -5.74 21.15 -2.80
N GLU A 147 -6.38 21.24 -1.64
CA GLU A 147 -6.64 20.09 -0.76
C GLU A 147 -7.57 19.09 -1.45
N LYS A 148 -8.63 19.57 -2.13
CA LYS A 148 -9.57 18.69 -2.83
C LYS A 148 -8.92 17.95 -4.01
N SER A 149 -8.07 18.63 -4.76
CA SER A 149 -7.28 18.02 -5.84
C SER A 149 -6.33 16.94 -5.29
N GLU A 150 -5.77 17.12 -4.09
CA GLU A 150 -4.94 16.09 -3.48
C GLU A 150 -5.70 14.86 -3.05
N GLU A 151 -6.86 15.09 -2.41
CA GLU A 151 -7.73 14.01 -1.98
C GLU A 151 -8.07 13.12 -3.19
N GLN A 152 -8.35 13.74 -4.34
CA GLN A 152 -8.58 13.04 -5.61
C GLN A 152 -7.35 12.29 -6.10
N ASP A 153 -6.17 12.94 -6.17
CA ASP A 153 -4.92 12.27 -6.57
C ASP A 153 -4.64 11.04 -5.70
N THR A 154 -4.79 11.18 -4.38
CA THR A 154 -4.56 10.12 -3.39
C THR A 154 -5.58 8.99 -3.55
N GLN A 155 -6.84 9.30 -3.82
CA GLN A 155 -7.87 8.31 -4.09
C GLN A 155 -7.57 7.50 -5.35
N ILE A 156 -7.14 8.16 -6.43
CA ILE A 156 -6.75 7.52 -7.69
C ILE A 156 -5.52 6.61 -7.49
N GLU A 157 -4.51 7.06 -6.73
CA GLU A 157 -3.36 6.23 -6.38
C GLU A 157 -3.79 4.98 -5.60
N LEU A 158 -4.66 5.13 -4.61
CA LEU A 158 -5.18 4.02 -3.81
C LEU A 158 -6.04 3.04 -4.63
N GLU A 159 -6.83 3.54 -5.58
CA GLU A 159 -7.61 2.71 -6.49
C GLU A 159 -6.71 1.88 -7.40
N LYS A 160 -5.66 2.49 -7.97
CA LYS A 160 -4.67 1.76 -8.78
C LYS A 160 -3.96 0.67 -7.98
N GLU A 161 -3.50 0.96 -6.77
CA GLU A 161 -2.89 -0.05 -5.90
C GLU A 161 -3.84 -1.21 -5.62
N LYS A 162 -5.13 -0.93 -5.39
CA LYS A 162 -6.15 -1.97 -5.21
C LYS A 162 -6.35 -2.83 -6.46
N GLU A 163 -6.41 -2.21 -7.63
CA GLU A 163 -6.53 -2.91 -8.91
C GLU A 163 -5.33 -3.82 -9.16
N GLU A 164 -4.10 -3.35 -8.91
CA GLU A 164 -2.88 -4.16 -9.04
C GLU A 164 -2.89 -5.36 -8.09
N ILE A 165 -3.29 -5.16 -6.83
CA ILE A 165 -3.44 -6.26 -5.86
C ILE A 165 -4.51 -7.25 -6.31
N GLU A 166 -5.63 -6.78 -6.86
CA GLU A 166 -6.70 -7.64 -7.35
C GLU A 166 -6.25 -8.46 -8.57
N GLN A 167 -5.52 -7.84 -9.51
CA GLN A 167 -4.92 -8.55 -10.65
C GLN A 167 -3.96 -9.64 -10.19
N VAL A 168 -3.09 -9.35 -9.21
CA VAL A 168 -2.18 -10.36 -8.65
C VAL A 168 -2.96 -11.49 -7.99
N LYS A 169 -4.04 -11.20 -7.25
CA LYS A 169 -4.91 -12.24 -6.67
C LYS A 169 -5.56 -13.10 -7.74
N LEU A 170 -6.07 -12.50 -8.82
CA LEU A 170 -6.68 -13.22 -9.94
C LEU A 170 -5.67 -14.13 -10.64
N ASP A 171 -4.46 -13.65 -10.88
CA ASP A 171 -3.42 -14.44 -11.52
C ASP A 171 -2.93 -15.58 -10.62
N LEU A 172 -2.92 -15.39 -9.29
CA LEU A 172 -2.69 -16.47 -8.34
C LEU A 172 -3.81 -17.51 -8.35
N LEU A 173 -5.08 -17.10 -8.41
CA LEU A 173 -6.22 -18.04 -8.52
C LEU A 173 -6.15 -18.91 -9.77
N LYS A 174 -5.67 -18.38 -10.90
CA LYS A 174 -5.44 -19.15 -12.13
C LYS A 174 -4.38 -20.26 -11.98
N THR A 175 -3.55 -20.23 -10.93
CA THR A 175 -2.52 -21.26 -10.68
C THR A 175 -3.02 -22.44 -9.85
N ASN A 176 -4.33 -22.54 -9.56
CA ASN A 176 -4.92 -23.57 -8.69
C ASN A 176 -4.30 -23.62 -7.28
N ILE A 177 -3.83 -22.48 -6.74
CA ILE A 177 -3.36 -22.39 -5.34
C ILE A 177 -4.55 -22.34 -4.38
N SER A 178 -4.43 -23.02 -3.24
CA SER A 178 -5.36 -22.87 -2.12
C SER A 178 -5.26 -21.46 -1.53
N PRO A 179 -6.39 -20.73 -1.43
CA PRO A 179 -6.43 -19.44 -0.74
C PRO A 179 -5.92 -19.51 0.70
N ASP A 180 -6.18 -20.63 1.39
CA ASP A 180 -5.79 -20.85 2.77
C ASP A 180 -4.27 -20.99 2.90
N PHE A 181 -3.65 -21.80 2.04
CA PHE A 181 -2.19 -21.95 2.02
C PHE A 181 -1.50 -20.61 1.73
N LEU A 182 -2.00 -19.85 0.74
CA LEU A 182 -1.45 -18.54 0.39
C LEU A 182 -1.55 -17.56 1.57
N MET A 183 -2.73 -17.42 2.17
CA MET A 183 -2.94 -16.49 3.29
C MET A 183 -2.10 -16.86 4.51
N ARG A 184 -1.99 -18.16 4.80
CA ARG A 184 -1.14 -18.69 5.87
C ARG A 184 0.33 -18.36 5.64
N SER A 185 0.82 -18.62 4.44
CA SER A 185 2.21 -18.34 4.06
C SER A 185 2.56 -16.86 4.18
N LEU A 186 1.66 -15.97 3.72
CA LEU A 186 1.83 -14.52 3.88
C LEU A 186 1.81 -14.09 5.35
N LYS A 187 0.94 -14.69 6.18
CA LYS A 187 0.89 -14.42 7.62
C LYS A 187 2.18 -14.86 8.32
N GLN A 188 2.71 -16.03 7.97
CA GLN A 188 4.01 -16.52 8.45
C GLN A 188 5.12 -15.53 8.09
N LEU A 189 5.24 -15.13 6.82
CA LEU A 189 6.27 -14.20 6.37
C LEU A 189 6.18 -12.85 7.08
N LYS A 190 4.96 -12.32 7.23
CA LYS A 190 4.72 -11.09 7.97
C LYS A 190 5.17 -11.22 9.42
N ASN A 191 4.83 -12.33 10.09
CA ASN A 191 5.21 -12.55 11.47
C ASN A 191 6.72 -12.65 11.61
N ALA A 192 7.39 -13.43 10.75
CA ALA A 192 8.85 -13.57 10.71
C ALA A 192 9.55 -12.20 10.53
N ALA A 193 9.03 -11.36 9.62
CA ALA A 193 9.54 -10.00 9.40
C ALA A 193 9.34 -9.07 10.61
N ILE A 194 8.20 -9.18 11.31
CA ILE A 194 7.92 -8.38 12.53
C ILE A 194 8.81 -8.83 13.69
N THR A 195 9.02 -10.14 13.84
CA THR A 195 9.82 -10.71 14.93
C THR A 195 11.32 -10.75 14.63
N LEU A 196 11.75 -10.29 13.45
CA LEU A 196 13.14 -10.24 12.98
C LEU A 196 13.83 -11.61 13.08
N GLN A 197 13.14 -12.67 12.67
CA GLN A 197 13.73 -14.02 12.64
C GLN A 197 14.90 -14.08 11.65
N GLU A 198 16.01 -14.71 12.04
CA GLU A 198 17.23 -14.80 11.21
C GLU A 198 16.98 -15.41 9.83
N ASN A 199 16.03 -16.35 9.76
CA ASN A 199 15.62 -17.05 8.56
C ASN A 199 14.58 -16.31 7.68
N THR A 200 14.13 -15.12 8.08
CA THR A 200 13.13 -14.33 7.31
C THR A 200 13.53 -14.10 5.86
N PRO A 201 14.78 -13.66 5.54
CA PRO A 201 15.18 -13.44 4.15
C PRO A 201 15.07 -14.73 3.32
N GLN A 202 15.49 -15.86 3.90
CA GLN A 202 15.41 -17.14 3.24
C GLN A 202 13.96 -17.57 3.01
N SER A 203 13.06 -17.40 3.98
CA SER A 203 11.64 -17.71 3.83
C SER A 203 10.97 -16.90 2.72
N ILE A 204 11.33 -15.61 2.59
CA ILE A 204 10.82 -14.75 1.51
C ILE A 204 11.31 -15.26 0.15
N LEU A 205 12.58 -15.65 0.04
CA LEU A 205 13.17 -16.16 -1.20
C LEU A 205 12.52 -17.49 -1.62
N THR A 206 12.46 -18.47 -0.72
CA THR A 206 11.87 -19.79 -1.01
C THR A 206 10.38 -19.68 -1.38
N PHE A 207 9.63 -18.81 -0.69
CA PHE A 207 8.24 -18.55 -1.05
C PHE A 207 8.12 -17.88 -2.42
N SER A 208 8.98 -16.91 -2.72
CA SER A 208 9.00 -16.21 -4.01
C SER A 208 9.31 -17.18 -5.15
N ASP A 209 10.23 -18.12 -4.94
CA ASP A 209 10.56 -19.15 -5.92
C ASP A 209 9.41 -20.12 -6.16
N LEU A 210 8.73 -20.56 -5.09
CA LEU A 210 7.51 -21.37 -5.19
C LEU A 210 6.41 -20.65 -5.98
N MET A 211 6.17 -19.37 -5.69
CA MET A 211 5.17 -18.56 -6.40
C MET A 211 5.53 -18.36 -7.86
N ARG A 212 6.81 -18.09 -8.16
CA ARG A 212 7.30 -17.95 -9.53
C ARG A 212 7.09 -19.23 -10.33
N TYR A 213 7.41 -20.38 -9.73
CA TYR A 213 7.18 -21.68 -10.36
C TYR A 213 5.69 -21.92 -10.66
N ARG A 214 4.81 -21.69 -9.66
CA ARG A 214 3.35 -21.78 -9.83
C ARG A 214 2.81 -20.88 -10.95
N LEU A 215 3.23 -19.61 -10.99
CA LEU A 215 2.79 -18.65 -12.01
C LEU A 215 3.25 -19.03 -13.42
N TYR A 216 4.47 -19.57 -13.56
CA TYR A 216 5.04 -19.94 -14.86
C TYR A 216 4.49 -21.29 -15.37
N ARG A 217 4.49 -22.32 -14.52
CA ARG A 217 4.07 -23.68 -14.88
C ARG A 217 2.56 -23.90 -14.79
N GLY A 218 1.83 -23.09 -14.02
CA GLY A 218 0.36 -23.15 -13.94
C GLY A 218 -0.36 -22.88 -15.27
N ARG A 219 0.34 -22.36 -16.28
CA ARG A 219 -0.19 -22.16 -17.65
C ARG A 219 0.10 -23.31 -18.61
N GLN A 220 0.88 -24.30 -18.18
CA GLN A 220 1.33 -25.42 -19.01
C GLN A 220 0.68 -26.72 -18.53
N PHE A 221 0.34 -27.61 -19.46
CA PHE A 221 -0.24 -28.90 -19.09
C PHE A 221 0.78 -29.83 -18.44
N PHE A 222 2.05 -29.78 -18.87
CA PHE A 222 3.09 -30.72 -18.47
C PHE A 222 4.42 -30.02 -18.15
N SER A 223 5.17 -30.59 -17.20
CA SER A 223 6.48 -30.11 -16.76
C SER A 223 7.47 -31.28 -16.60
N PRO A 224 8.79 -31.03 -16.79
CA PRO A 224 9.82 -32.03 -16.49
C PRO A 224 9.78 -32.42 -15.01
N LEU A 225 9.91 -33.73 -14.72
CA LEU A 225 9.94 -34.24 -13.35
C LEU A 225 11.05 -33.59 -12.51
N THR A 226 12.20 -33.31 -13.11
CA THR A 226 13.33 -32.63 -12.45
C THR A 226 12.94 -31.26 -11.90
N GLU A 227 12.14 -30.49 -12.64
CA GLU A 227 11.69 -29.17 -12.20
C GLU A 227 10.62 -29.26 -11.10
N GLU A 228 9.68 -30.21 -11.23
CA GLU A 228 8.68 -30.48 -10.18
C GLU A 228 9.34 -30.87 -8.87
N LEU A 229 10.39 -31.70 -8.93
CA LEU A 229 11.17 -32.08 -7.75
C LEU A 229 11.91 -30.88 -7.14
N ILE A 230 12.55 -30.02 -7.94
CA ILE A 230 13.21 -28.81 -7.43
C ILE A 230 12.20 -27.92 -6.71
N ALA A 231 11.03 -27.71 -7.31
CA ALA A 231 10.00 -26.89 -6.70
C ALA A 231 9.39 -27.54 -5.45
N LEU A 232 9.27 -28.87 -5.42
CA LEU A 232 8.85 -29.62 -4.23
C LEU A 232 9.83 -29.46 -3.07
N HIS A 233 11.14 -29.55 -3.33
CA HIS A 233 12.16 -29.34 -2.30
C HIS A 233 12.09 -27.91 -1.74
N ALA A 234 12.00 -26.90 -2.61
CA ALA A 234 11.86 -25.51 -2.19
C ALA A 234 10.58 -25.28 -1.36
N PHE A 235 9.51 -26.01 -1.66
CA PHE A 235 8.28 -25.96 -0.87
C PHE A 235 8.49 -26.59 0.52
N ILE A 236 9.11 -27.77 0.60
CA ILE A 236 9.44 -28.42 1.88
C ILE A 236 10.32 -27.51 2.74
N ASP A 237 11.36 -26.90 2.15
CA ASP A 237 12.23 -25.94 2.83
C ASP A 237 11.41 -24.78 3.40
N PHE A 238 10.52 -24.18 2.60
CA PHE A 238 9.65 -23.09 3.06
C PHE A 238 8.79 -23.48 4.27
N ILE A 239 8.24 -24.70 4.26
CA ILE A 239 7.42 -25.26 5.36
C ILE A 239 8.27 -25.47 6.62
N HIS A 240 9.52 -25.93 6.49
CA HIS A 240 10.43 -26.14 7.63
C HIS A 240 10.98 -24.84 8.23
N LEU A 241 11.00 -23.75 7.47
CA LEU A 241 11.38 -22.43 7.99
C LEU A 241 10.31 -21.84 8.94
N GLU A 242 9.08 -22.36 8.93
CA GLU A 242 8.03 -21.94 9.85
C GLU A 242 8.26 -22.51 11.25
N GLN A 243 8.76 -21.70 12.18
CA GLN A 243 9.05 -22.13 13.57
C GLN A 243 7.84 -22.72 14.32
N SER A 244 6.62 -22.30 14.00
CA SER A 244 5.39 -22.75 14.64
C SER A 244 4.73 -23.93 13.93
N ASN A 245 5.36 -24.49 12.90
CA ASN A 245 4.78 -25.58 12.14
C ASN A 245 5.13 -26.92 12.79
N HIS A 246 4.11 -27.73 13.01
CA HIS A 246 4.23 -29.07 13.59
C HIS A 246 4.32 -30.17 12.54
N LEU A 247 4.32 -29.84 11.24
CA LEU A 247 4.46 -30.80 10.16
C LEU A 247 5.93 -30.94 9.76
N HIS A 248 6.50 -32.12 9.98
CA HIS A 248 7.77 -32.53 9.40
C HIS A 248 7.54 -33.33 8.12
N ILE A 249 8.41 -33.15 7.12
CA ILE A 249 8.26 -33.78 5.80
C ILE A 249 9.58 -34.45 5.44
N ASP A 250 9.52 -35.75 5.21
CA ASP A 250 10.64 -36.56 4.75
C ASP A 250 10.41 -36.92 3.27
N LEU A 251 11.32 -36.53 2.39
CA LEU A 251 11.24 -36.82 0.96
C LEU A 251 12.37 -37.77 0.55
N LEU A 252 12.00 -38.89 -0.07
CA LEU A 252 12.93 -39.87 -0.62
C LEU A 252 12.58 -40.15 -2.08
N VAL A 253 13.55 -39.95 -2.98
CA VAL A 253 13.35 -40.12 -4.42
C VAL A 253 14.31 -41.18 -4.95
N ASN A 254 13.76 -42.23 -5.54
CA ASN A 254 14.48 -43.37 -6.08
C ASN A 254 14.30 -43.48 -7.60
N GLY A 255 15.41 -43.59 -8.33
CA GLY A 255 15.45 -43.89 -9.76
C GLY A 255 15.83 -42.71 -10.66
N LEU A 256 15.74 -42.90 -11.97
CA LEU A 256 16.14 -41.91 -12.98
C LEU A 256 15.01 -40.91 -13.22
N THR A 257 15.30 -39.63 -13.03
CA THR A 257 14.35 -38.51 -13.17
C THR A 257 14.47 -37.78 -14.51
N GLU A 258 15.56 -38.00 -15.25
CA GLU A 258 15.83 -37.35 -16.53
C GLU A 258 14.83 -37.76 -17.62
N GLN A 259 14.52 -36.82 -18.51
CA GLN A 259 13.66 -37.01 -19.69
C GLN A 259 12.21 -37.47 -19.40
N LYS A 260 11.77 -37.42 -18.15
CA LYS A 260 10.41 -37.75 -17.74
C LYS A 260 9.58 -36.49 -17.52
N SER A 261 8.31 -36.53 -17.90
CA SER A 261 7.38 -35.41 -17.73
C SER A 261 6.11 -35.87 -17.04
N ILE A 262 5.60 -35.03 -16.14
CA ILE A 262 4.33 -35.18 -15.45
C ILE A 262 3.48 -33.93 -15.65
N ALA A 263 2.24 -33.93 -15.18
CA ALA A 263 1.36 -32.79 -15.22
C ALA A 263 1.92 -31.70 -14.33
N SER A 264 1.87 -30.47 -14.84
CA SER A 264 2.40 -29.32 -14.10
C SER A 264 1.75 -29.21 -12.73
N LEU A 265 2.56 -28.84 -11.74
CA LEU A 265 2.17 -28.63 -10.36
C LEU A 265 1.65 -29.90 -9.64
N ALA A 266 1.78 -31.10 -10.23
CA ALA A 266 1.29 -32.33 -9.62
C ALA A 266 1.89 -32.56 -8.23
N LEU A 267 3.22 -32.41 -8.07
CA LEU A 267 3.86 -32.67 -6.78
C LEU A 267 3.59 -31.57 -5.76
N ILE A 268 3.50 -30.32 -6.20
CA ILE A 268 3.21 -29.18 -5.31
C ILE A 268 1.77 -29.24 -4.82
N ASN A 269 0.81 -29.52 -5.72
CA ASN A 269 -0.60 -29.54 -5.38
C ASN A 269 -0.94 -30.67 -4.41
N ILE A 270 -0.29 -31.84 -4.51
CA ILE A 270 -0.50 -32.92 -3.55
C ILE A 270 0.08 -32.59 -2.18
N LEU A 271 1.29 -32.02 -2.11
CA LEU A 271 1.88 -31.60 -0.83
C LEU A 271 1.06 -30.50 -0.17
N GLU A 272 0.52 -29.56 -0.96
CA GLU A 272 -0.27 -28.44 -0.47
C GLU A 272 -1.48 -28.90 0.35
N VAL A 273 -2.09 -30.04 0.02
CA VAL A 273 -3.24 -30.59 0.77
C VAL A 273 -2.93 -30.75 2.26
N PHE A 274 -1.73 -31.21 2.60
CA PHE A 274 -1.28 -31.38 4.00
C PHE A 274 -0.82 -30.07 4.64
N CYS A 275 -0.61 -29.03 3.83
CA CYS A 275 -0.08 -27.73 4.25
C CYS A 275 -1.15 -26.64 4.36
N LYS A 276 -2.43 -26.92 4.07
CA LYS A 276 -3.50 -25.91 4.21
C LYS A 276 -3.72 -25.52 5.66
N VAL A 277 -3.77 -26.51 6.55
CA VAL A 277 -3.99 -26.34 7.99
C VAL A 277 -2.84 -27.03 8.74
N PRO A 278 -2.04 -26.31 9.53
CA PRO A 278 -0.97 -26.92 10.29
C PRO A 278 -1.55 -27.84 11.37
N PRO A 279 -0.93 -29.01 11.61
CA PRO A 279 -1.44 -29.94 12.60
C PRO A 279 -1.27 -29.37 14.02
N LEU A 280 -2.24 -29.66 14.89
CA LEU A 280 -2.21 -29.20 16.28
C LEU A 280 -1.13 -29.91 17.12
N VAL A 281 -0.74 -31.10 16.68
CA VAL A 281 0.29 -31.94 17.28
C VAL A 281 1.38 -32.24 16.25
N PRO A 282 2.63 -32.55 16.67
CA PRO A 282 3.68 -32.99 15.76
C PRO A 282 3.22 -34.12 14.85
N ALA A 283 3.37 -33.91 13.54
CA ALA A 283 3.01 -34.85 12.48
C ALA A 283 4.20 -35.04 11.54
N VAL A 284 4.34 -36.25 11.00
CA VAL A 284 5.32 -36.57 9.98
C VAL A 284 4.58 -36.98 8.71
N LEU A 285 4.97 -36.39 7.59
CA LEU A 285 4.57 -36.81 6.26
C LEU A 285 5.78 -37.37 5.54
N LYS A 286 5.80 -38.69 5.33
CA LYS A 286 6.83 -39.34 4.52
C LYS A 286 6.36 -39.44 3.09
N ILE A 287 7.22 -39.05 2.16
CA ILE A 287 6.96 -39.04 0.73
C ILE A 287 8.04 -39.88 0.07
N GLU A 288 7.69 -41.07 -0.40
CA GLU A 288 8.59 -41.96 -1.15
C GLU A 288 8.17 -41.99 -2.61
N MET A 289 9.10 -41.62 -3.49
CA MET A 289 8.86 -41.57 -4.94
C MET A 289 9.75 -42.59 -5.64
N HIS A 290 9.14 -43.47 -6.43
CA HIS A 290 9.83 -44.48 -7.20
C HIS A 290 9.55 -44.25 -8.68
N THR A 291 10.59 -43.98 -9.45
CA THR A 291 10.46 -43.82 -10.89
C THR A 291 10.49 -45.19 -11.55
N GLU A 292 9.38 -45.63 -12.13
CA GLU A 292 9.31 -46.86 -12.92
C GLU A 292 9.42 -46.57 -14.43
N SER A 293 9.34 -47.61 -15.25
CA SER A 293 9.43 -47.51 -16.71
C SER A 293 8.25 -46.77 -17.34
N GLN A 294 7.05 -46.85 -16.74
CA GLN A 294 5.81 -46.31 -17.33
C GLN A 294 5.12 -45.26 -16.45
N SER A 295 5.42 -45.22 -15.16
CA SER A 295 4.82 -44.28 -14.21
C SER A 295 5.78 -43.86 -13.09
N LEU A 296 5.41 -42.80 -12.41
CA LEU A 296 5.90 -42.40 -11.11
C LEU A 296 4.97 -42.99 -10.05
N LEU A 297 5.51 -43.85 -9.18
CA LEU A 297 4.82 -44.28 -7.97
C LEU A 297 5.17 -43.33 -6.83
N ILE A 298 4.16 -42.85 -6.12
CA ILE A 298 4.28 -41.96 -4.97
C ILE A 298 3.55 -42.62 -3.81
N HIS A 299 4.28 -42.88 -2.73
CA HIS A 299 3.77 -43.37 -1.46
C HIS A 299 3.83 -42.25 -0.44
N LEU A 300 2.68 -41.90 0.13
CA LEU A 300 2.57 -40.91 1.20
C LEU A 300 2.13 -41.64 2.47
N ASP A 301 2.91 -41.47 3.54
CA ASP A 301 2.56 -41.92 4.90
C ASP A 301 2.42 -40.70 5.79
N TYR A 302 1.17 -40.36 6.12
CA TYR A 302 0.85 -39.29 7.05
C TYR A 302 0.58 -39.88 8.44
N SER A 303 1.39 -39.48 9.42
CA SER A 303 1.42 -40.05 10.76
C SER A 303 0.20 -39.76 11.64
N LEU A 304 -0.78 -39.00 11.13
CA LEU A 304 -2.00 -38.64 11.84
C LEU A 304 -3.24 -39.07 11.03
N HIS A 305 -4.38 -39.08 11.72
CA HIS A 305 -5.67 -39.21 11.06
C HIS A 305 -5.90 -38.04 10.10
N ALA A 306 -6.18 -38.34 8.83
CA ALA A 306 -6.55 -37.33 7.85
C ALA A 306 -7.95 -36.80 8.16
N THR A 307 -8.08 -35.49 8.29
CA THR A 307 -9.38 -34.85 8.47
C THR A 307 -10.24 -34.99 7.22
N ASP A 308 -11.57 -34.86 7.36
CA ASP A 308 -12.49 -34.90 6.22
C ASP A 308 -12.13 -33.88 5.12
N SER A 309 -11.56 -32.73 5.50
CA SER A 309 -11.05 -31.73 4.55
C SER A 309 -9.87 -32.26 3.74
N ILE A 310 -8.88 -32.90 4.37
CA ILE A 310 -7.72 -33.49 3.68
C ILE A 310 -8.19 -34.59 2.72
N ILE A 311 -9.09 -35.47 3.18
CA ILE A 311 -9.63 -36.55 2.35
C ILE A 311 -10.39 -35.97 1.14
N SER A 312 -11.24 -34.96 1.35
CA SER A 312 -11.97 -34.29 0.28
C SER A 312 -11.04 -33.63 -0.74
N ASP A 313 -9.99 -32.96 -0.26
CA ASP A 313 -8.99 -32.33 -1.11
C ASP A 313 -8.16 -33.34 -1.92
N LEU A 314 -7.83 -34.50 -1.34
CA LEU A 314 -7.15 -35.60 -2.03
C LEU A 314 -8.03 -36.24 -3.09
N HIS A 315 -9.33 -36.43 -2.82
CA HIS A 315 -10.28 -36.87 -3.84
C HIS A 315 -10.38 -35.86 -5.00
N LYS A 316 -10.49 -34.58 -4.68
CA LYS A 316 -10.52 -33.51 -5.69
C LYS A 316 -9.22 -33.44 -6.50
N TYR A 317 -8.07 -33.65 -5.85
CA TYR A 317 -6.79 -33.81 -6.54
C TYR A 317 -6.88 -34.99 -7.52
N GLY A 318 -7.33 -36.17 -7.06
CA GLY A 318 -7.50 -37.35 -7.92
C GLY A 318 -8.39 -37.12 -9.13
N GLU A 319 -9.55 -36.50 -8.94
CA GLU A 319 -10.47 -36.15 -10.04
C GLU A 319 -9.84 -35.18 -11.04
N ASN A 320 -9.16 -34.14 -10.56
CA ASN A 320 -8.51 -33.16 -11.44
C ASN A 320 -7.43 -33.80 -12.33
N TYR A 321 -6.64 -34.72 -11.78
CA TYR A 321 -5.56 -35.37 -12.51
C TYR A 321 -6.04 -36.57 -13.34
N SER A 322 -7.12 -37.26 -12.95
CA SER A 322 -7.74 -38.28 -13.82
C SER A 322 -8.32 -37.66 -15.10
N HIS A 323 -8.84 -36.43 -15.04
CA HIS A 323 -9.24 -35.70 -16.25
C HIS A 323 -8.07 -35.37 -17.20
N LEU A 324 -6.86 -35.19 -16.67
CA LEU A 324 -5.66 -34.87 -17.46
C LEU A 324 -4.98 -36.12 -18.05
N TYR A 325 -5.08 -37.26 -17.36
CA TYR A 325 -4.37 -38.50 -17.69
C TYR A 325 -5.28 -39.66 -18.12
N GLY A 326 -6.60 -39.50 -18.07
CA GLY A 326 -7.57 -40.58 -18.25
C GLY A 326 -7.53 -41.61 -17.10
N ASP A 327 -7.89 -42.86 -17.41
CA ASP A 327 -7.92 -43.98 -16.45
C ASP A 327 -6.54 -44.45 -15.94
N GLY A 328 -5.46 -43.76 -16.36
CA GLY A 328 -4.08 -44.12 -16.01
C GLY A 328 -3.64 -43.69 -14.62
N VAL A 329 -4.33 -42.73 -13.98
CA VAL A 329 -4.03 -42.31 -12.60
C VAL A 329 -4.84 -43.16 -11.63
N LYS A 330 -4.13 -43.85 -10.73
CA LYS A 330 -4.74 -44.62 -9.65
C LYS A 330 -4.36 -43.99 -8.32
N ILE A 331 -5.36 -43.74 -7.49
CA ILE A 331 -5.18 -43.27 -6.11
C ILE A 331 -5.89 -44.24 -5.19
N ASP A 332 -5.11 -44.90 -4.35
CA ASP A 332 -5.60 -45.81 -3.34
C ASP A 332 -5.37 -45.19 -1.95
N PHE A 333 -6.42 -45.19 -1.14
CA PHE A 333 -6.43 -44.65 0.22
C PHE A 333 -6.57 -45.80 1.21
N GLU A 334 -5.57 -45.99 2.06
CA GLU A 334 -5.56 -47.04 3.07
C GLU A 334 -5.42 -46.44 4.48
N ASN A 335 -6.13 -47.04 5.43
CA ASN A 335 -6.06 -46.74 6.87
C ASN A 335 -6.37 -45.29 7.30
N CYS A 336 -6.77 -44.39 6.39
CA CYS A 336 -6.99 -42.97 6.69
C CYS A 336 -8.01 -42.68 7.81
N LYS A 337 -8.78 -43.66 8.28
CA LYS A 337 -9.73 -43.56 9.40
C LYS A 337 -9.16 -43.92 10.78
N ASP A 338 -8.08 -44.69 10.86
CA ASP A 338 -7.62 -45.38 12.08
C ASP A 338 -6.27 -44.87 12.62
N ALA A 339 -6.03 -43.56 12.50
CA ALA A 339 -4.87 -42.78 13.00
C ALA A 339 -3.64 -42.60 12.08
N HIS A 340 -3.48 -43.37 11.00
CA HIS A 340 -2.45 -43.15 9.96
C HIS A 340 -3.10 -43.10 8.59
N CYS A 341 -2.73 -42.16 7.71
CA CYS A 341 -3.28 -42.12 6.35
C CYS A 341 -2.20 -42.47 5.34
N LEU A 342 -2.39 -43.62 4.68
CA LEU A 342 -1.53 -44.11 3.61
C LEU A 342 -2.18 -43.80 2.27
N ILE A 343 -1.41 -43.20 1.36
CA ILE A 343 -1.89 -42.83 0.03
C ILE A 343 -0.89 -43.33 -0.99
N ASN A 344 -1.38 -44.18 -1.90
CA ASN A 344 -0.61 -44.70 -3.01
C ASN A 344 -1.12 -44.05 -4.28
N LEU A 345 -0.22 -43.36 -4.99
CA LEU A 345 -0.53 -42.66 -6.23
C LEU A 345 0.37 -43.20 -7.34
N SER A 346 -0.23 -43.60 -8.45
CA SER A 346 0.48 -43.91 -9.70
C SER A 346 0.19 -42.84 -10.74
N VAL A 347 1.22 -42.10 -11.15
CA VAL A 347 1.12 -41.07 -12.20
C VAL A 347 1.86 -41.54 -13.46
N PRO A 348 1.17 -41.78 -14.58
CA PRO A 348 1.84 -42.22 -15.80
C PRO A 348 2.72 -41.12 -16.39
N TRP A 349 3.81 -41.52 -17.06
CA TRP A 349 4.64 -40.58 -17.81
C TRP A 349 3.87 -40.04 -19.02
N ILE A 350 3.98 -38.75 -19.29
CA ILE A 350 3.54 -38.20 -20.58
C ILE A 350 4.62 -38.48 -21.60
N LEU A 351 4.29 -39.34 -22.57
CA LEU A 351 5.10 -39.52 -23.78
C LEU A 351 5.03 -38.22 -24.59
N LYS A 352 6.20 -37.64 -24.87
CA LYS A 352 6.33 -36.47 -25.76
C LYS A 352 6.04 -36.82 -27.21
#